data_AF-A0A8S1HHA1-F1
#
_entry.id   AF-A0A8S1HHA1-F1
#
_cell.length_a   1.000
_cell.length_b   1.000
_cell.length_c   1.000
_cell.angle_alpha   90.00
_cell.angle_beta   90.00
_cell.angle_gamma   90.00
#
_symmetry.space_group_name_H-M   'P 1'
#
loop_
_entity.id
_entity.type
_entity.pdbx_description
1 polymer ?
#
loop_
_entity_poly.entity_id
_entity_poly.type
_entity_poly.pdbx_seq_one_letter_code
_entity_poly.pdbx_strand_id
1 'polypeptide(L)'
;MASGCVRTFEMEEQQEEALTLNMMSGKKKIQRRLGHPENLNASILGGILRRAKSKNGGRELRETLEKLGLNLPAGRRKSATVTLLTSMVEGEAEHLGRDFSYICEKEFPAKALGQHVVATRKKLDSENIQKRREDLNTALAVVNEMINMMSKPIDPALKEPLDTFNLYTHNFGTTALLAGYLTMKRFIEAQIQCLTEVTLKPKPTATEASINQANILLSIPAFQNSNFSALASFLKLAEANKAQF
;
A
#
# COMPACT_ATOMS: atom_id res chain seq x y z
N MET A 1 55.10 9.75 -0.01
CA MET A 1 54.81 8.30 -0.15
C MET A 1 53.94 7.73 0.99
N ALA A 2 53.26 8.53 1.82
CA ALA A 2 52.50 8.04 2.99
C ALA A 2 50.96 8.18 2.91
N SER A 3 50.39 8.53 1.75
CA SER A 3 48.92 8.64 1.60
C SER A 3 48.23 7.38 1.04
N GLY A 4 48.99 6.41 0.53
CA GLY A 4 48.44 5.17 -0.03
C GLY A 4 48.12 4.09 1.02
N CYS A 5 48.90 4.03 2.10
CA CYS A 5 48.82 2.96 3.11
C CYS A 5 47.68 3.14 4.13
N VAL A 6 47.22 4.38 4.37
CA VAL A 6 46.13 4.67 5.32
C VAL A 6 44.77 4.32 4.71
N ARG A 7 44.56 4.63 3.42
CA ARG A 7 43.31 4.28 2.72
C ARG A 7 43.11 2.78 2.54
N THR A 8 44.18 2.00 2.42
CA THR A 8 44.07 0.53 2.34
C THR A 8 43.73 -0.08 3.70
N PHE A 9 44.28 0.46 4.79
CA PHE A 9 43.95 0.03 6.16
C PHE A 9 42.51 0.37 6.57
N GLU A 10 42.05 1.59 6.28
CA GLU A 10 40.66 1.99 6.55
C GLU A 10 39.64 1.16 5.74
N MET A 11 39.99 0.80 4.50
CA MET A 11 39.16 -0.08 3.67
C MET A 11 39.14 -1.53 4.18
N GLU A 12 40.28 -2.06 4.66
CA GLU A 12 40.36 -3.40 5.25
C GLU A 12 39.61 -3.50 6.59
N GLU A 13 39.73 -2.49 7.45
CA GLU A 13 39.02 -2.42 8.74
C GLU A 13 37.50 -2.29 8.54
N GLN A 14 37.05 -1.43 7.60
CA GLN A 14 35.63 -1.33 7.25
C GLN A 14 35.09 -2.62 6.63
N GLN A 15 35.91 -3.35 5.87
CA GLN A 15 35.52 -4.60 5.25
C GLN A 15 35.47 -5.75 6.26
N GLU A 16 36.36 -5.76 7.26
CA GLU A 16 36.34 -6.70 8.38
C GLU A 16 35.18 -6.42 9.35
N GLU A 17 34.88 -5.14 9.62
CA GLU A 17 33.73 -4.73 10.40
C GLU A 17 32.40 -5.08 9.69
N ALA A 18 32.32 -4.85 8.37
CA ALA A 18 31.18 -5.27 7.56
C ALA A 18 31.03 -6.80 7.48
N LEU A 19 32.14 -7.55 7.38
CA LEU A 19 32.12 -9.01 7.41
C LEU A 19 31.63 -9.53 8.77
N THR A 20 32.09 -8.92 9.86
CA THR A 20 31.68 -9.23 11.23
C THR A 20 30.21 -8.90 11.46
N LEU A 21 29.75 -7.74 10.98
CA LEU A 21 28.34 -7.32 11.04
C LEU A 21 27.43 -8.23 10.20
N ASN A 22 27.86 -8.63 9.00
CA ASN A 22 27.13 -9.58 8.15
C ASN A 22 27.05 -10.96 8.78
N MET A 23 28.14 -11.44 9.39
CA MET A 23 28.20 -12.70 10.12
C MET A 23 27.34 -12.67 11.39
N MET A 24 27.33 -11.56 12.13
CA MET A 24 26.45 -11.32 13.27
C MET A 24 24.97 -11.21 12.89
N SER A 25 24.67 -10.53 11.77
CA SER A 25 23.31 -10.40 11.22
C SER A 25 22.78 -11.77 10.78
N GLY A 26 23.58 -12.55 10.07
CA GLY A 26 23.25 -13.94 9.71
C GLY A 26 23.04 -14.83 10.94
N LYS A 27 23.92 -14.72 11.95
CA LYS A 27 23.81 -15.44 13.22
C LYS A 27 22.50 -15.13 13.95
N LYS A 28 22.13 -13.85 14.07
CA LYS A 28 20.86 -13.43 14.70
C LYS A 28 19.63 -13.97 13.97
N LYS A 29 19.64 -13.93 12.63
CA LYS A 29 18.55 -14.48 11.78
C LYS A 29 18.36 -15.98 11.98
N ILE A 30 19.47 -16.73 12.00
CA ILE A 30 19.43 -18.18 12.25
C ILE A 30 19.01 -18.47 13.68
N GLN A 31 19.54 -17.74 14.67
CA GLN A 31 19.19 -17.91 16.08
C GLN A 31 17.70 -17.71 16.33
N ARG A 32 17.10 -16.71 15.69
CA ARG A 32 15.65 -16.46 15.70
C ARG A 32 14.85 -17.67 15.21
N ARG A 33 15.28 -18.28 14.10
CA ARG A 33 14.64 -19.48 13.52
C ARG A 33 14.79 -20.73 14.39
N LEU A 34 15.86 -20.82 15.18
CA LEU A 34 16.11 -21.93 16.10
C LEU A 34 15.31 -21.82 17.41
N GLY A 35 14.95 -20.60 17.82
CA GLY A 35 14.18 -20.31 19.02
C GLY A 35 12.68 -20.13 18.75
N HIS A 36 11.93 -19.76 19.80
CA HIS A 36 10.54 -19.32 19.66
C HIS A 36 10.51 -18.03 18.82
N PRO A 37 9.54 -17.84 17.91
CA PRO A 37 8.33 -18.66 17.69
C PRO A 37 8.46 -19.83 16.70
N GLU A 38 9.48 -19.87 15.84
CA GLU A 38 9.53 -20.84 14.72
C GLU A 38 10.04 -22.23 15.12
N ASN A 39 11.06 -22.31 15.99
CA ASN A 39 11.68 -23.54 16.49
C ASN A 39 11.95 -24.58 15.37
N LEU A 40 12.60 -24.15 14.29
CA LEU A 40 12.82 -24.98 13.11
C LEU A 40 13.78 -26.14 13.40
N ASN A 41 13.55 -27.25 12.71
CA ASN A 41 14.46 -28.40 12.73
C ASN A 41 15.53 -28.27 11.62
N ALA A 42 16.52 -29.17 11.66
CA ALA A 42 17.65 -29.16 10.72
C ALA A 42 17.23 -29.31 9.24
N SER A 43 16.18 -30.09 8.96
CA SER A 43 15.75 -30.33 7.57
C SER A 43 15.08 -29.10 6.97
N ILE A 44 14.20 -28.43 7.71
CA ILE A 44 13.54 -27.19 7.25
C ILE A 44 14.59 -26.07 7.11
N LEU A 45 15.46 -25.93 8.11
CA LEU A 45 16.51 -24.91 8.08
C LEU A 45 17.47 -25.15 6.90
N GLY A 46 17.85 -26.39 6.62
CA GLY A 46 18.67 -26.74 5.46
C GLY A 46 18.03 -26.31 4.12
N GLY A 47 16.71 -26.46 3.99
CA GLY A 47 15.96 -26.01 2.82
C GLY A 47 15.93 -24.49 2.67
N ILE A 48 15.68 -23.75 3.77
CA ILE A 48 15.67 -22.28 3.78
C ILE A 48 17.04 -21.69 3.46
N LEU A 49 18.10 -22.32 3.96
CA LEU A 49 19.49 -21.95 3.65
C LEU A 49 19.88 -22.31 2.20
N ARG A 50 18.95 -22.87 1.41
CA ARG A 50 19.15 -23.26 0.01
C ARG A 50 20.36 -24.19 -0.17
N ARG A 51 20.68 -25.01 0.86
CA ARG A 51 21.77 -25.97 0.79
C ARG A 51 21.34 -27.18 -0.04
N ALA A 52 22.24 -27.66 -0.89
CA ALA A 52 22.02 -28.90 -1.62
C ALA A 52 21.77 -30.08 -0.64
N LYS A 53 20.88 -31.00 -1.03
CA LYS A 53 20.62 -32.20 -0.23
C LYS A 53 21.84 -33.12 -0.28
N SER A 54 22.48 -33.37 0.86
CA SER A 54 23.58 -34.32 0.99
C SER A 54 23.24 -35.42 2.01
N LYS A 55 23.88 -36.60 1.87
CA LYS A 55 23.66 -37.76 2.76
C LYS A 55 23.88 -37.41 4.24
N ASN A 56 24.81 -36.49 4.53
CA ASN A 56 25.19 -36.06 5.89
C ASN A 56 24.79 -34.60 6.19
N GLY A 57 23.94 -33.96 5.38
CA GLY A 57 23.71 -32.52 5.46
C GLY A 57 23.20 -32.02 6.81
N GLY A 58 22.39 -32.82 7.51
CA GLY A 58 21.94 -32.47 8.86
C GLY A 58 23.04 -32.52 9.93
N ARG A 59 24.08 -33.35 9.76
CA ARG A 59 25.25 -33.40 10.65
C ARG A 59 26.16 -32.19 10.38
N GLU A 60 26.49 -31.96 9.12
CA GLU A 60 27.32 -30.82 8.69
C GLU A 60 26.69 -29.47 9.08
N LEU A 61 25.36 -29.34 8.96
CA LEU A 61 24.65 -28.15 9.40
C LEU A 61 24.81 -27.93 10.91
N ARG A 62 24.67 -28.98 11.72
CA ARG A 62 24.86 -28.89 13.17
C ARG A 62 26.29 -28.49 13.53
N GLU A 63 27.30 -29.11 12.94
CA GLU A 63 28.71 -28.77 13.14
C GLU A 63 29.01 -27.31 12.74
N THR A 64 28.41 -26.84 11.63
CA THR A 64 28.54 -25.44 11.19
C THR A 64 27.91 -24.48 12.20
N LEU A 65 26.71 -24.79 12.70
CA LEU A 65 26.01 -23.99 13.69
C LEU A 65 26.77 -23.95 15.02
N GLU A 66 27.33 -25.09 15.45
CA GLU A 66 28.12 -25.21 16.68
C GLU A 66 29.38 -24.33 16.63
N LYS A 67 30.08 -24.29 15.49
CA LYS A 67 31.20 -23.36 15.25
C LYS A 67 30.80 -21.89 15.35
N LEU A 68 29.54 -21.57 15.03
CA LEU A 68 28.98 -20.22 15.19
C LEU A 68 28.43 -19.98 16.61
N GLY A 69 28.52 -20.96 17.51
CA GLY A 69 27.98 -20.90 18.87
C GLY A 69 26.46 -21.04 18.94
N LEU A 70 25.83 -21.71 17.98
CA LEU A 70 24.39 -21.98 17.93
C LEU A 70 24.13 -23.48 18.14
N ASN A 71 23.19 -23.81 19.03
CA ASN A 71 22.84 -25.20 19.32
C ASN A 71 21.55 -25.63 18.57
N LEU A 72 21.62 -26.72 17.82
CA LEU A 72 20.48 -27.36 17.18
C LEU A 72 20.44 -28.85 17.54
N PRO A 73 19.62 -29.26 18.53
CA PRO A 73 19.62 -30.64 19.01
C PRO A 73 19.13 -31.64 17.95
N ALA A 74 19.67 -32.85 18.00
CA ALA A 74 19.18 -33.98 17.20
C ALA A 74 17.75 -34.37 17.63
N GLY A 75 16.94 -34.83 16.66
CA GLY A 75 15.58 -35.29 16.94
C GLY A 75 14.55 -34.20 17.29
N ARG A 76 14.91 -32.91 17.23
CA ARG A 76 13.98 -31.80 17.46
C ARG A 76 12.76 -31.88 16.53
N ARG A 77 11.56 -31.91 17.12
CA ARG A 77 10.29 -31.83 16.40
C ARG A 77 9.97 -30.38 16.03
N LYS A 78 9.27 -30.19 14.92
CA LYS A 78 8.73 -28.88 14.53
C LYS A 78 7.70 -28.40 15.56
N SER A 79 7.74 -27.13 15.95
CA SER A 79 6.76 -26.55 16.88
C SER A 79 5.77 -25.61 16.20
N ALA A 80 6.13 -25.02 15.06
CA ALA A 80 5.28 -24.08 14.31
C ALA A 80 4.78 -24.65 12.98
N THR A 81 3.63 -24.17 12.52
CA THR A 81 3.10 -24.43 11.18
C THR A 81 4.04 -23.82 10.14
N VAL A 82 4.46 -24.62 9.18
CA VAL A 82 5.27 -24.15 8.05
C VAL A 82 4.35 -23.47 7.04
N THR A 83 4.63 -22.22 6.72
CA THR A 83 3.91 -21.44 5.71
C THR A 83 4.87 -21.00 4.60
N LEU A 84 4.35 -20.35 3.55
CA LEU A 84 5.21 -19.73 2.54
C LEU A 84 6.14 -18.67 3.13
N LEU A 85 5.70 -17.96 4.18
CA LEU A 85 6.52 -16.95 4.85
C LEU A 85 7.76 -17.58 5.50
N THR A 86 7.64 -18.80 6.03
CA THR A 86 8.77 -19.55 6.60
C THR A 86 9.90 -19.75 5.60
N SER A 87 9.58 -19.87 4.30
CA SER A 87 10.55 -20.10 3.23
C SER A 87 11.34 -18.85 2.82
N MET A 88 10.82 -17.65 3.09
CA MET A 88 11.48 -16.40 2.73
C MET A 88 12.64 -16.13 3.66
N VAL A 89 13.75 -15.60 3.15
CA VAL A 89 14.78 -14.98 4.01
C VAL A 89 14.47 -13.51 4.25
N GLU A 90 15.02 -12.91 5.30
CA GLU A 90 14.74 -11.52 5.68
C GLU A 90 14.97 -10.53 4.55
N GLY A 91 16.02 -10.74 3.74
CA GLY A 91 16.30 -9.89 2.58
C GLY A 91 15.23 -10.02 1.49
N GLU A 92 14.70 -11.21 1.25
CA GLU A 92 13.61 -11.41 0.27
C GLU A 92 12.32 -10.74 0.75
N ALA A 93 11.99 -10.91 2.03
CA ALA A 93 10.81 -10.31 2.64
C ALA A 93 10.87 -8.78 2.62
N GLU A 94 12.04 -8.21 2.87
CA GLU A 94 12.28 -6.76 2.82
C GLU A 94 12.13 -6.21 1.40
N HIS A 95 12.74 -6.86 0.40
CA HIS A 95 12.54 -6.47 -1.01
C HIS A 95 11.08 -6.60 -1.42
N LEU A 96 10.43 -7.72 -1.09
CA LEU A 96 9.02 -7.95 -1.39
C LEU A 96 8.12 -6.85 -0.78
N GLY A 97 8.39 -6.41 0.45
CA GLY A 97 7.63 -5.33 1.08
C GLY A 97 7.78 -3.99 0.36
N ARG A 98 9.00 -3.67 -0.08
CA ARG A 98 9.28 -2.46 -0.87
C ARG A 98 8.60 -2.51 -2.23
N ASP A 99 8.76 -3.60 -2.97
CA ASP A 99 8.17 -3.80 -4.28
C ASP A 99 6.64 -3.78 -4.21
N PHE A 100 6.06 -4.45 -3.21
CA PHE A 100 4.62 -4.44 -2.99
C PHE A 100 4.09 -3.02 -2.71
N SER A 101 4.78 -2.26 -1.86
CA SER A 101 4.42 -0.86 -1.57
C SER A 101 4.47 0.00 -2.83
N TYR A 102 5.51 -0.16 -3.64
CA TYR A 102 5.67 0.54 -4.91
C TYR A 102 4.52 0.21 -5.89
N ILE A 103 4.22 -1.08 -6.09
CA ILE A 103 3.12 -1.52 -6.97
C ILE A 103 1.77 -0.99 -6.47
N CYS A 104 1.52 -1.04 -5.17
CA CYS A 104 0.33 -0.46 -4.55
C CYS A 104 0.19 1.05 -4.77
N GLU A 105 1.31 1.78 -4.90
CA GLU A 105 1.30 3.22 -5.14
C GLU A 105 1.18 3.58 -6.63
N LYS A 106 1.93 2.89 -7.49
CA LYS A 106 2.09 3.27 -8.90
C LYS A 106 1.12 2.56 -9.83
N GLU A 107 0.87 1.28 -9.59
CA GLU A 107 0.13 0.41 -10.52
C GLU A 107 -1.31 0.18 -10.08
N PHE A 108 -1.56 0.11 -8.76
CA PHE A 108 -2.91 -0.16 -8.28
C PHE A 108 -3.85 1.05 -8.51
N PRO A 109 -4.98 0.89 -9.21
CA PRO A 109 -5.81 2.00 -9.67
C PRO A 109 -6.78 2.52 -8.59
N ALA A 110 -6.30 2.77 -7.37
CA ALA A 110 -7.13 3.17 -6.22
C ALA A 110 -8.02 4.39 -6.52
N LYS A 111 -7.47 5.42 -7.19
CA LYS A 111 -8.22 6.63 -7.52
C LYS A 111 -9.34 6.35 -8.52
N ALA A 112 -9.02 5.65 -9.61
CA ALA A 112 -10.00 5.32 -10.65
C ALA A 112 -11.12 4.44 -10.10
N LEU A 113 -10.80 3.47 -9.22
CA LEU A 113 -11.81 2.67 -8.53
C LEU A 113 -12.71 3.53 -7.63
N GLY A 114 -12.14 4.46 -6.87
CA GLY A 114 -12.92 5.39 -6.04
C GLY A 114 -13.86 6.26 -6.87
N GLN A 115 -13.36 6.82 -7.97
CA GLN A 115 -14.14 7.60 -8.93
C GLN A 115 -15.29 6.77 -9.52
N HIS A 116 -15.01 5.53 -9.92
CA HIS A 116 -16.00 4.62 -10.48
C HIS A 116 -17.12 4.29 -9.49
N VAL A 117 -16.80 4.08 -8.21
CA VAL A 117 -17.80 3.85 -7.15
C VAL A 117 -18.73 5.05 -6.97
N VAL A 118 -18.24 6.28 -7.10
CA VAL A 118 -19.12 7.47 -7.07
C VAL A 118 -19.95 7.56 -8.34
N ALA A 119 -19.34 7.36 -9.52
CA ALA A 119 -20.03 7.46 -10.80
C ALA A 119 -21.15 6.41 -10.99
N THR A 120 -20.98 5.22 -10.42
CA THR A 120 -21.97 4.13 -10.48
C THR A 120 -23.14 4.31 -9.52
N ARG A 121 -23.04 5.23 -8.54
CA ARG A 121 -24.17 5.60 -7.68
C ARG A 121 -25.16 6.44 -8.46
N LYS A 122 -26.07 5.75 -9.17
CA LYS A 122 -27.19 6.35 -9.87
C LYS A 122 -28.09 7.06 -8.84
N LYS A 123 -28.09 8.39 -8.82
CA LYS A 123 -28.98 9.28 -8.04
C LYS A 123 -28.67 9.36 -6.54
N LEU A 124 -27.63 10.12 -6.17
CA LEU A 124 -27.62 10.76 -4.85
C LEU A 124 -28.20 12.17 -5.03
N ASP A 125 -29.25 12.49 -4.28
CA ASP A 125 -29.65 13.89 -4.08
C ASP A 125 -28.61 14.60 -3.19
N SER A 126 -28.73 15.93 -3.06
CA SER A 126 -27.73 16.74 -2.35
C SER A 126 -27.53 16.33 -0.89
N GLU A 127 -28.60 15.87 -0.22
CA GLU A 127 -28.55 15.44 1.18
C GLU A 127 -27.84 14.08 1.31
N ASN A 128 -28.11 13.14 0.40
CA ASN A 128 -27.42 11.85 0.36
C ASN A 128 -25.93 11.98 -0.05
N ILE A 129 -25.56 12.98 -0.85
CA ILE A 129 -24.16 13.31 -1.17
C ILE A 129 -23.41 13.76 0.09
N GLN A 130 -24.01 14.70 0.83
CA GLN A 130 -23.37 15.27 2.02
C GLN A 130 -23.19 14.22 3.11
N LYS A 131 -24.23 13.43 3.41
CA LYS A 131 -24.14 12.32 4.35
C LYS A 131 -23.07 11.31 3.94
N ARG A 132 -23.01 10.93 2.65
CA ARG A 132 -22.00 10.00 2.15
C ARG A 132 -20.58 10.56 2.32
N ARG A 133 -20.40 11.86 2.12
CA ARG A 133 -19.11 12.53 2.33
C ARG A 133 -18.70 12.48 3.79
N GLU A 134 -19.62 12.71 4.72
CA GLU A 134 -19.39 12.59 6.16
C GLU A 134 -19.00 11.17 6.57
N ASP A 135 -19.71 10.15 6.06
CA ASP A 135 -19.37 8.74 6.27
C ASP A 135 -17.93 8.43 5.80
N LEU A 136 -17.56 8.93 4.61
CA LEU A 136 -16.23 8.73 4.04
C LEU A 136 -15.13 9.45 4.83
N ASN A 137 -15.40 10.66 5.33
CA ASN A 137 -14.45 11.37 6.21
C ASN A 137 -14.25 10.64 7.52
N THR A 138 -15.32 10.10 8.11
CA THR A 138 -15.24 9.26 9.31
C THR A 138 -14.40 8.01 9.06
N ALA A 139 -14.64 7.33 7.94
CA ALA A 139 -13.82 6.17 7.54
C ALA A 139 -12.35 6.54 7.30
N LEU A 140 -12.09 7.69 6.67
CA LEU A 140 -10.74 8.20 6.44
C LEU A 140 -10.00 8.50 7.75
N ALA A 141 -10.70 9.01 8.77
CA ALA A 141 -10.12 9.24 10.10
C ALA A 141 -9.62 7.92 10.72
N VAL A 142 -10.45 6.88 10.72
CA VAL A 142 -10.08 5.53 11.21
C VAL A 142 -8.88 4.95 10.46
N VAL A 143 -8.85 5.09 9.13
CA VAL A 143 -7.69 4.63 8.32
C VAL A 143 -6.42 5.40 8.69
N ASN A 144 -6.51 6.72 8.91
CA ASN A 144 -5.36 7.51 9.31
C ASN A 144 -4.89 7.18 10.74
N GLU A 145 -5.78 6.82 11.66
CA GLU A 145 -5.40 6.33 12.99
C GLU A 145 -4.52 5.08 12.88
N MET A 146 -4.90 4.12 12.04
CA MET A 146 -4.11 2.91 11.78
C MET A 146 -2.75 3.23 11.17
N ILE A 147 -2.69 4.09 10.14
CA ILE A 147 -1.44 4.53 9.52
C ILE A 147 -0.52 5.20 10.56
N ASN A 148 -1.08 6.09 11.39
CA ASN A 148 -0.34 6.81 12.41
C ASN A 148 0.18 5.89 13.51
N MET A 149 -0.62 4.92 13.96
CA MET A 149 -0.22 3.92 14.95
C MET A 149 0.97 3.10 14.42
N MET A 150 0.93 2.69 13.15
CA MET A 150 2.00 1.91 12.53
C MET A 150 3.27 2.71 12.23
N SER A 151 3.16 4.05 12.14
CA SER A 151 4.29 4.94 11.81
C SER A 151 4.96 5.53 13.06
N LYS A 152 4.39 5.34 14.25
CA LYS A 152 4.87 5.87 15.52
C LYS A 152 5.45 4.77 16.40
N PRO A 153 6.26 5.12 17.42
CA PRO A 153 6.69 4.17 18.43
C PRO A 153 5.48 3.47 19.06
N ILE A 154 5.52 2.16 19.07
CA ILE A 154 4.42 1.33 19.55
C ILE A 154 4.38 1.33 21.07
N ASP A 155 3.17 1.34 21.64
CA ASP A 155 2.93 1.12 23.06
C ASP A 155 3.67 -0.16 23.55
N PRO A 156 4.41 -0.09 24.67
CA PRO A 156 5.06 -1.26 25.26
C PRO A 156 4.15 -2.49 25.41
N ALA A 157 2.85 -2.30 25.67
CA ALA A 157 1.89 -3.40 25.80
C ALA A 157 1.64 -4.16 24.48
N LEU A 158 1.81 -3.51 23.33
CA LEU A 158 1.63 -4.11 22.01
C LEU A 158 2.95 -4.62 21.41
N LYS A 159 4.08 -4.37 22.08
CA LYS A 159 5.41 -4.73 21.59
C LYS A 159 5.56 -6.23 21.38
N GLU A 160 5.18 -7.07 22.35
CA GLU A 160 5.36 -8.53 22.26
C GLU A 160 4.50 -9.18 21.14
N PRO A 161 3.20 -8.89 21.00
CA PRO A 161 2.41 -9.39 19.87
C PRO A 161 2.95 -8.94 18.51
N LEU A 162 3.38 -7.69 18.38
CA LEU A 162 3.89 -7.16 17.11
C LEU A 162 5.28 -7.68 16.78
N ASP A 163 6.15 -7.86 17.78
CA ASP A 163 7.40 -8.56 17.61
C ASP A 163 7.12 -9.97 17.09
N THR A 164 6.22 -10.72 17.74
CA THR A 164 5.83 -12.06 17.27
C THR A 164 5.35 -12.05 15.82
N PHE A 165 4.49 -11.11 15.44
CA PHE A 165 4.02 -10.94 14.07
C PHE A 165 5.17 -10.61 13.09
N ASN A 166 6.08 -9.71 13.47
CA ASN A 166 7.25 -9.34 12.70
C ASN A 166 8.22 -10.52 12.52
N LEU A 167 8.39 -11.36 13.55
CA LEU A 167 9.21 -12.57 13.46
C LEU A 167 8.59 -13.58 12.48
N TYR A 168 7.27 -13.81 12.51
CA TYR A 168 6.61 -14.73 11.59
C TYR A 168 6.58 -14.25 10.14
N THR A 169 6.49 -12.94 9.94
CA THR A 169 6.34 -12.34 8.62
C THR A 169 7.65 -11.80 8.05
N HIS A 170 8.76 -11.89 8.78
CA HIS A 170 10.03 -11.27 8.39
C HIS A 170 9.89 -9.75 8.13
N ASN A 171 9.11 -9.06 8.97
CA ASN A 171 8.72 -7.64 8.85
C ASN A 171 7.90 -7.27 7.59
N PHE A 172 7.75 -8.18 6.63
CA PHE A 172 6.95 -7.94 5.43
C PHE A 172 5.49 -7.62 5.79
N GLY A 173 4.90 -8.32 6.78
CA GLY A 173 3.49 -8.16 7.13
C GLY A 173 3.14 -6.73 7.53
N THR A 174 3.98 -6.09 8.35
CA THR A 174 3.80 -4.70 8.78
C THR A 174 3.90 -3.75 7.60
N THR A 175 4.87 -3.97 6.70
CA THR A 175 5.03 -3.17 5.48
C THR A 175 3.82 -3.31 4.55
N ALA A 176 3.35 -4.54 4.34
CA ALA A 176 2.21 -4.85 3.48
C ALA A 176 0.91 -4.25 4.00
N LEU A 177 0.67 -4.32 5.31
CA LEU A 177 -0.49 -3.70 5.95
C LEU A 177 -0.47 -2.17 5.76
N LEU A 178 0.67 -1.52 5.98
CA LEU A 178 0.81 -0.08 5.79
C LEU A 178 0.53 0.33 4.32
N ALA A 179 1.11 -0.40 3.36
CA ALA A 179 0.84 -0.19 1.93
C ALA A 179 -0.64 -0.35 1.59
N GLY A 180 -1.31 -1.35 2.18
CA GLY A 180 -2.76 -1.57 2.07
C GLY A 180 -3.57 -0.39 2.61
N TYR A 181 -3.26 0.10 3.81
CA TYR A 181 -3.97 1.25 4.39
C TYR A 181 -3.75 2.54 3.60
N LEU A 182 -2.54 2.80 3.11
CA LEU A 182 -2.26 3.94 2.23
C LEU A 182 -3.03 3.85 0.91
N THR A 183 -3.17 2.63 0.38
CA THR A 183 -3.98 2.37 -0.82
C THR A 183 -5.46 2.64 -0.57
N MET A 184 -5.99 2.18 0.57
CA MET A 184 -7.37 2.43 1.00
C MET A 184 -7.62 3.93 1.21
N LYS A 185 -6.68 4.65 1.83
CA LYS A 185 -6.71 6.10 1.97
C LYS A 185 -6.88 6.79 0.62
N ARG A 186 -6.02 6.48 -0.36
CA ARG A 186 -6.11 7.04 -1.73
C ARG A 186 -7.46 6.76 -2.38
N PHE A 187 -8.04 5.58 -2.17
CA PHE A 187 -9.36 5.20 -2.67
C PHE A 187 -10.50 6.02 -2.03
N ILE A 188 -10.45 6.24 -0.71
CA ILE A 188 -11.46 7.03 0.01
C ILE A 188 -11.36 8.52 -0.37
N GLU A 189 -10.14 9.07 -0.41
CA GLU A 189 -9.89 10.46 -0.78
C GLU A 189 -10.41 10.78 -2.20
N ALA A 190 -10.20 9.85 -3.14
CA ALA A 190 -10.74 10.00 -4.50
C ALA A 190 -12.27 10.08 -4.53
N GLN A 191 -12.97 9.31 -3.69
CA GLN A 191 -14.43 9.40 -3.58
C GLN A 191 -14.86 10.76 -3.01
N ILE A 192 -14.21 11.23 -1.94
CA ILE A 192 -14.51 12.53 -1.30
C ILE A 192 -14.30 13.67 -2.30
N GLN A 193 -13.23 13.62 -3.09
CA GLN A 193 -12.94 14.61 -4.12
C GLN A 193 -14.05 14.67 -5.17
N CYS A 194 -14.47 13.53 -5.72
CA CYS A 194 -15.58 13.47 -6.67
C CYS A 194 -16.89 14.03 -6.11
N LEU A 195 -17.24 13.69 -4.86
CA LEU A 195 -18.47 14.18 -4.24
C LEU A 195 -18.45 15.70 -4.04
N THR A 196 -17.28 16.28 -3.78
CA THR A 196 -17.11 17.74 -3.66
C THR A 196 -17.37 18.45 -4.99
N GLU A 197 -16.90 17.88 -6.10
CA GLU A 197 -17.15 18.42 -7.45
C GLU A 197 -18.62 18.34 -7.86
N VAL A 198 -19.36 17.30 -7.42
CA VAL A 198 -20.80 17.18 -7.68
C VAL A 198 -21.60 18.27 -6.96
N THR A 199 -21.25 18.61 -5.72
CA THR A 199 -21.92 19.67 -4.95
C THR A 199 -21.68 21.08 -5.52
N LEU A 200 -20.52 21.31 -6.15
CA LEU A 200 -20.17 22.61 -6.75
C LEU A 200 -20.79 22.86 -8.12
N LYS A 201 -21.31 21.84 -8.80
CA LYS A 201 -22.06 22.05 -10.05
C LYS A 201 -23.44 22.60 -9.69
N PRO A 202 -23.75 23.88 -9.99
CA PRO A 202 -25.08 24.42 -9.71
C PRO A 202 -26.12 23.59 -10.47
N LYS A 203 -27.20 23.23 -9.79
CA LYS A 203 -28.40 22.69 -10.43
C LYS A 203 -28.78 23.69 -11.55
N PRO A 204 -28.93 23.26 -12.82
CA PRO A 204 -29.30 24.20 -13.87
C PRO A 204 -30.56 24.92 -13.43
N THR A 205 -30.50 26.24 -13.37
CA THR A 205 -31.66 27.06 -13.05
C THR A 205 -32.77 26.75 -14.06
N ALA A 206 -34.04 26.92 -13.70
CA ALA A 206 -35.17 26.62 -14.61
C ALA A 206 -35.00 27.30 -15.98
N THR A 207 -34.32 28.45 -16.00
CA THR A 207 -33.90 29.19 -17.19
C THR A 207 -32.85 28.45 -18.02
N GLU A 208 -31.80 27.90 -17.42
CA GLU A 208 -30.76 27.12 -18.11
C GLU A 208 -31.25 25.76 -18.61
N ALA A 209 -32.17 25.12 -17.88
CA ALA A 209 -32.83 23.91 -18.33
C ALA A 209 -33.66 24.17 -19.59
N SER A 210 -34.39 25.30 -19.63
CA SER A 210 -35.19 25.72 -20.79
C SER A 210 -34.32 26.08 -22.00
N ILE A 211 -33.17 26.75 -21.78
CA ILE A 211 -32.20 27.09 -22.84
C ILE A 211 -31.55 25.83 -23.40
N ASN A 212 -31.14 24.88 -22.55
CA ASN A 212 -30.57 23.62 -23.01
C ASN A 212 -31.59 22.79 -23.80
N GLN A 213 -32.87 22.81 -23.40
CA GLN A 213 -33.93 22.15 -24.14
C GLN A 213 -34.19 22.81 -25.52
N ALA A 214 -34.15 24.14 -25.59
CA ALA A 214 -34.25 24.89 -26.84
C ALA A 214 -33.04 24.64 -27.77
N ASN A 215 -31.82 24.59 -27.23
CA ASN A 215 -30.61 24.30 -27.99
C ASN A 215 -30.59 22.87 -28.54
N ILE A 216 -31.12 21.90 -27.78
CA ILE A 216 -31.29 20.52 -28.25
C ILE A 216 -32.30 20.47 -29.41
N LEU A 217 -33.43 21.17 -29.31
CA LEU A 217 -34.43 21.25 -30.40
C LEU A 217 -33.86 21.90 -31.67
N LEU A 218 -33.00 22.93 -31.54
CA LEU A 218 -32.34 23.60 -32.66
C LEU A 218 -31.20 22.76 -33.30
N SER A 219 -30.69 21.75 -32.60
CA SER A 219 -29.70 20.80 -33.13
C SER A 219 -30.31 19.68 -33.98
N ILE A 220 -31.64 19.60 -34.06
CA ILE A 220 -32.36 18.64 -34.91
C ILE A 220 -32.38 19.18 -36.35
N PRO A 221 -31.87 18.44 -37.35
CA PRO A 221 -31.76 18.91 -38.74
C PRO A 221 -33.09 19.39 -39.36
N ALA A 222 -34.22 18.87 -38.90
CA ALA A 222 -35.55 19.26 -39.35
C ALA A 222 -35.91 20.73 -39.03
N PHE A 223 -35.30 21.34 -38.00
CA PHE A 223 -35.57 22.71 -37.58
C PHE A 223 -34.63 23.76 -38.20
N GLN A 224 -33.54 23.35 -38.85
CA GLN A 224 -32.56 24.25 -39.46
C GLN A 224 -33.04 24.88 -40.79
N ASN A 225 -34.10 24.32 -41.42
CA ASN A 225 -34.57 24.74 -42.74
C ASN A 225 -35.80 25.66 -42.72
N SER A 226 -36.33 26.01 -41.54
CA SER A 226 -37.47 26.90 -41.39
C SER A 226 -37.04 28.26 -40.85
N ASN A 227 -37.35 29.31 -41.60
CA ASN A 227 -36.92 30.70 -41.38
C ASN A 227 -37.60 31.30 -40.13
N PHE A 228 -37.17 30.93 -38.93
CA PHE A 228 -37.72 31.41 -37.66
C PHE A 228 -36.98 32.66 -37.15
N SER A 229 -37.23 33.80 -37.79
CA SER A 229 -36.72 35.12 -37.34
C SER A 229 -37.22 35.51 -35.93
N ALA A 230 -38.37 34.99 -35.51
CA ALA A 230 -38.97 35.26 -34.20
C ALA A 230 -38.22 34.59 -33.03
N LEU A 231 -37.69 33.37 -33.23
CA LEU A 231 -36.99 32.61 -32.17
C LEU A 231 -35.57 33.15 -31.93
N ALA A 232 -34.87 33.56 -33.00
CA ALA A 232 -33.58 34.23 -32.89
C ALA A 232 -33.69 35.59 -32.16
N SER A 233 -34.81 36.29 -32.34
CA SER A 233 -35.09 37.55 -31.64
C SER A 233 -35.36 37.31 -30.15
N PHE A 234 -36.04 36.21 -29.80
CA PHE A 234 -36.29 35.81 -28.41
C PHE A 234 -35.01 35.43 -27.66
N LEU A 235 -34.09 34.71 -28.31
CA LEU A 235 -32.78 34.36 -27.74
C LEU A 235 -31.89 35.58 -27.52
N LYS A 236 -31.86 36.53 -28.47
CA LYS A 236 -31.14 37.80 -28.30
C LYS A 236 -31.71 38.66 -27.15
N LEU A 237 -33.04 38.66 -26.96
CA LEU A 237 -33.67 39.35 -25.83
C LEU A 237 -33.33 38.69 -24.48
N ALA A 238 -33.27 37.35 -24.46
CA ALA A 238 -32.92 36.58 -23.26
C ALA A 238 -31.44 36.74 -22.88
N GLU A 239 -30.53 36.81 -23.86
CA GLU A 239 -29.11 37.12 -23.63
C GLU A 239 -28.89 38.56 -23.16
N ALA A 240 -29.62 39.53 -23.73
CA ALA A 240 -29.53 40.94 -23.31
C ALA A 240 -29.98 41.14 -21.84
N ASN A 241 -31.00 40.41 -21.38
CA ASN A 241 -31.44 40.44 -19.98
C ASN A 241 -30.48 39.76 -19.01
N LYS A 242 -29.53 38.94 -19.50
CA LYS A 242 -28.49 38.30 -18.69
C LYS A 242 -27.37 39.25 -18.26
N ALA A 243 -27.29 40.44 -18.87
CA ALA A 243 -26.27 41.45 -18.61
C ALA A 243 -26.68 42.54 -17.59
N GLN A 244 -27.88 42.44 -16.99
CA GLN A 244 -28.40 43.43 -16.04
C GLN A 244 -28.55 42.93 -14.59
N PHE A 245 -28.03 41.75 -14.24
CA PHE A 245 -27.90 41.28 -12.86
C PHE A 245 -26.57 40.58 -12.62
#